data_AF-L1IF60-F1
#
_entry.id   AF-L1IF60-F1
#
_cell.length_a   1.000
_cell.length_b   1.000
_cell.length_c   1.000
_cell.angle_alpha   90.00
_cell.angle_beta   90.00
_cell.angle_gamma   90.00
#
_symmetry.space_group_name_H-M   'P 1'
#
loop_
_entity.id
_entity.type
_entity.pdbx_description
1 polymer ?
#
loop_
_entity_poly.entity_id
_entity_poly.type
_entity_poly.pdbx_seq_one_letter_code
_entity_poly.pdbx_strand_id
1 'polypeptide(L)'
;MDDHFIYPSQATYPHGATMCTPACYLLACGMLGDYGVRIPPTRAQMDVIMTVASRTQKILIEGSNQQERLFSVYHVLEAIESPTGVGATEVMGTVDALPEGFIQGFEDDGDRGCIIRDLGTAVRSLRPNQALLVTAHHHTTALLRPAGEDSALWHFDPMVARLLRLRNPEEALQLITTTIPSKEYAGLLVYQKGDARSTPGSLSTGRLR
;
A
#
# COMPACT_ATOMS: atom_id res chain seq x y z
N MET A 1 -1.83 17.43 -19.74
CA MET A 1 -1.17 17.94 -18.53
C MET A 1 -1.13 16.79 -17.56
N ASP A 2 0.03 16.45 -17.00
CA ASP A 2 0.10 15.40 -15.98
C ASP A 2 -0.45 15.98 -14.68
N ASP A 3 -1.61 15.49 -14.25
CA ASP A 3 -2.27 15.89 -13.00
C ASP A 3 -1.40 15.42 -11.82
N HIS A 4 -0.55 16.32 -11.31
CA HIS A 4 0.28 16.07 -10.14
C HIS A 4 -0.01 17.09 -9.05
N PHE A 5 -0.03 16.61 -7.81
CA PHE A 5 -0.31 17.39 -6.61
C PHE A 5 0.91 17.32 -5.68
N ILE A 6 1.33 18.46 -5.19
CA ILE A 6 2.49 18.61 -4.29
C ILE A 6 1.97 19.07 -2.93
N TYR A 7 2.41 18.37 -1.88
CA TYR A 7 2.08 18.66 -0.49
C TYR A 7 3.37 18.89 0.31
N PRO A 8 3.31 19.30 1.60
CA PRO A 8 4.48 19.33 2.45
C PRO A 8 5.13 17.94 2.55
N SER A 9 6.44 17.86 2.29
CA SER A 9 7.18 16.61 2.35
C SER A 9 7.19 16.01 3.76
N GLN A 10 7.40 14.70 3.86
CA GLN A 10 7.51 14.06 5.17
C GLN A 10 8.57 14.73 6.06
N ALA A 11 9.66 15.25 5.49
CA ALA A 11 10.72 15.94 6.24
C ALA A 11 10.25 17.19 7.02
N THR A 12 9.08 17.74 6.71
CA THR A 12 8.51 18.90 7.42
C THR A 12 7.82 18.54 8.74
N TYR A 13 7.61 17.25 9.01
CA TYR A 13 6.92 16.77 10.22
C TYR A 13 7.93 16.31 11.30
N PRO A 14 7.64 16.49 12.60
CA PRO A 14 8.60 16.27 13.70
C PRO A 14 9.27 14.88 13.73
N HIS A 15 8.56 13.83 13.29
CA HIS A 15 9.08 12.47 13.17
C HIS A 15 9.06 11.98 11.72
N GLY A 16 9.29 12.91 10.79
CA GLY A 16 9.02 12.76 9.38
C GLY A 16 10.03 11.97 8.55
N ALA A 17 11.27 11.83 9.03
CA ALA A 17 12.35 11.22 8.26
C ALA A 17 12.13 9.75 7.89
N THR A 18 11.16 9.08 8.53
CA THR A 18 10.94 7.62 8.42
C THR A 18 9.46 7.23 8.43
N MET A 19 8.55 8.15 8.11
CA MET A 19 7.10 7.91 8.19
C MET A 19 6.45 7.50 6.85
N CYS A 20 7.24 7.06 5.86
CA CYS A 20 6.73 6.75 4.53
C CYS A 20 5.69 5.61 4.56
N THR A 21 5.96 4.54 5.31
CA THR A 21 5.04 3.41 5.47
C THR A 21 3.70 3.80 6.13
N PRO A 22 3.67 4.45 7.32
CA PRO A 22 2.40 4.90 7.90
C PRO A 22 1.69 5.95 7.05
N ALA A 23 2.41 6.86 6.37
CA ALA A 23 1.78 7.86 5.49
C ALA A 23 1.05 7.19 4.31
N CYS A 24 1.71 6.24 3.64
CA CYS A 24 1.10 5.46 2.57
C CYS A 24 -0.11 4.65 3.05
N TYR A 25 -0.01 4.04 4.23
CA TYR A 25 -1.10 3.22 4.78
C TYR A 25 -2.31 4.06 5.20
N LEU A 26 -2.08 5.21 5.84
CA LEU A 26 -3.15 6.14 6.23
C LEU A 26 -3.84 6.76 5.02
N LEU A 27 -3.12 7.08 3.95
CA LEU A 27 -3.74 7.54 2.72
C LEU A 27 -4.61 6.45 2.07
N ALA A 28 -4.14 5.21 2.05
CA ALA A 28 -4.92 4.07 1.57
C ALA A 28 -6.18 3.83 2.42
N CYS A 29 -6.06 3.85 3.75
CA CYS A 29 -7.19 3.74 4.66
C CYS A 29 -8.17 4.91 4.52
N GLY A 30 -7.66 6.13 4.34
CA GLY A 30 -8.48 7.32 4.10
C GLY A 30 -9.32 7.21 2.83
N MET A 31 -8.71 6.70 1.75
CA MET A 31 -9.36 6.49 0.47
C MET A 31 -10.44 5.40 0.53
N LEU A 32 -10.17 4.30 1.25
CA LEU A 32 -10.99 3.09 1.23
C LEU A 32 -12.03 3.02 2.35
N GLY A 33 -11.78 3.72 3.46
CA GLY A 33 -12.70 3.79 4.59
C GLY A 33 -13.69 4.95 4.49
N ASP A 34 -14.60 5.00 5.45
CA ASP A 34 -15.64 6.05 5.54
C ASP A 34 -15.09 7.42 6.00
N TYR A 35 -13.78 7.64 5.93
CA TYR A 35 -13.11 8.89 6.31
C TYR A 35 -13.25 10.00 5.26
N GLY A 36 -13.87 9.71 4.11
CA GLY A 36 -14.20 10.71 3.10
C GLY A 36 -12.98 11.36 2.43
N VAL A 37 -11.81 10.70 2.44
CA VAL A 37 -10.63 11.20 1.72
C VAL A 37 -10.84 10.97 0.23
N ARG A 38 -10.91 12.06 -0.52
CA ARG A 38 -10.95 12.02 -1.98
C ARG A 38 -9.55 11.84 -2.52
N ILE A 39 -9.43 11.28 -3.71
CA ILE A 39 -8.18 11.23 -4.46
C ILE A 39 -8.36 12.08 -5.73
N PRO A 40 -7.58 13.15 -5.91
CA PRO A 40 -6.54 13.66 -5.00
C PRO A 40 -7.12 14.28 -3.72
N PRO A 41 -6.44 14.18 -2.56
CA PRO A 41 -6.91 14.77 -1.31
C PRO A 41 -6.71 16.29 -1.33
N THR A 42 -7.56 16.98 -0.58
CA THR A 42 -7.33 18.40 -0.28
C THR A 42 -6.06 18.57 0.56
N ARG A 43 -5.46 19.77 0.54
CA ARG A 43 -4.29 20.07 1.39
C ARG A 43 -4.55 19.77 2.87
N ALA A 44 -5.72 20.17 3.38
CA ALA A 44 -6.11 19.91 4.77
C ALA A 44 -6.19 18.40 5.08
N GLN A 45 -6.75 17.59 4.17
CA GLN A 45 -6.78 16.14 4.33
C GLN A 45 -5.37 15.53 4.34
N MET A 46 -4.49 15.96 3.43
CA MET A 46 -3.11 15.49 3.42
C MET A 46 -2.36 15.91 4.68
N ASP A 47 -2.52 17.14 5.15
CA ASP A 47 -1.88 17.62 6.38
C ASP A 47 -2.30 16.78 7.60
N VAL A 48 -3.58 16.37 7.68
CA VAL A 48 -4.06 15.45 8.71
C VAL A 48 -3.39 14.08 8.58
N ILE A 49 -3.40 13.50 7.38
CA ILE A 49 -2.78 12.18 7.10
C ILE A 49 -1.31 12.17 7.51
N MET A 50 -0.55 13.16 7.06
CA MET A 50 0.89 13.26 7.33
C MET A 50 1.19 13.54 8.81
N THR A 51 0.32 14.33 9.49
CA THR A 51 0.43 14.56 10.94
C THR A 51 0.18 13.27 11.72
N VAL A 52 -0.85 12.49 11.36
CA VAL A 52 -1.15 11.21 12.00
C VAL A 52 -0.06 10.18 11.70
N ALA A 53 0.50 10.18 10.48
CA ALA A 53 1.65 9.34 10.12
C ALA A 53 2.86 9.64 11.01
N SER A 54 3.17 10.92 11.22
CA SER A 54 4.26 11.35 12.09
C SER A 54 4.05 10.94 13.55
N ARG A 55 2.81 11.04 14.06
CA ARG A 55 2.46 10.58 15.41
C ARG A 55 2.56 9.06 15.55
N THR A 56 2.10 8.31 14.55
CA THR A 56 2.21 6.84 14.53
C THR A 56 3.68 6.43 14.54
N GLN A 57 4.51 7.08 13.71
CA GLN A 57 5.95 6.85 13.68
C GLN A 57 6.59 7.08 15.06
N LYS A 58 6.19 8.14 15.77
CA LYS A 58 6.65 8.37 17.14
C LYS A 58 6.32 7.21 18.08
N ILE A 59 5.07 6.74 18.06
CA ILE A 59 4.60 5.62 18.91
C ILE A 59 5.42 4.36 18.62
N LEU A 60 5.67 4.05 17.36
CA LEU A 60 6.47 2.90 16.95
C LEU A 60 7.93 3.00 17.45
N ILE A 61 8.56 4.18 17.32
CA ILE A 61 9.92 4.43 17.83
C ILE A 61 9.97 4.30 19.36
N GLU A 62 8.96 4.79 20.07
CA GLU A 62 8.88 4.68 21.52
C GLU A 62 8.66 3.21 21.95
N GLY A 63 7.83 2.45 21.24
CA GLY A 63 7.59 1.03 21.46
C GLY A 63 8.83 0.14 21.22
N SER A 64 9.73 0.55 20.33
CA SER A 64 10.99 -0.17 20.05
C SER A 64 12.14 0.24 20.98
N ASN A 65 11.86 0.95 22.08
CA ASN A 65 12.88 1.53 22.97
C ASN A 65 13.91 2.39 22.22
N GLN A 66 13.49 3.13 21.18
CA GLN A 66 14.33 4.00 20.34
C GLN A 66 15.39 3.27 19.50
N GLN A 67 15.37 1.94 19.44
CA GLN A 67 16.35 1.16 18.67
C GLN A 67 16.02 1.08 17.18
N GLU A 68 14.72 1.09 16.86
CA GLU A 68 14.24 1.00 15.49
C GLU A 68 13.69 2.34 15.01
N ARG A 69 14.02 2.70 13.76
CA ARG A 69 13.49 3.88 13.09
C ARG A 69 12.80 3.56 11.78
N LEU A 70 12.95 2.34 11.28
CA LEU A 70 12.34 1.87 10.05
C LEU A 70 11.44 0.71 10.41
N PHE A 71 10.17 0.85 10.12
CA PHE A 71 9.15 -0.12 10.50
C PHE A 71 8.65 -0.82 9.24
N SER A 72 8.54 -2.15 9.32
CA SER A 72 7.91 -2.92 8.27
C SER A 72 6.43 -2.56 8.18
N VAL A 73 5.81 -2.97 7.07
CA VAL A 73 4.37 -2.87 6.90
C VAL A 73 3.59 -3.56 8.03
N TYR A 74 4.13 -4.65 8.59
CA TYR A 74 3.53 -5.39 9.70
C TYR A 74 3.47 -4.55 10.98
N HIS A 75 4.57 -3.90 11.37
CA HIS A 75 4.61 -3.01 12.54
C HIS A 75 3.58 -1.87 12.42
N VAL A 76 3.40 -1.33 11.21
CA VAL A 76 2.42 -0.27 10.95
C VAL A 76 0.98 -0.76 11.07
N LEU A 77 0.68 -1.98 10.61
CA LEU A 77 -0.65 -2.60 10.78
C LEU A 77 -1.03 -2.81 12.24
N GLU A 78 -0.06 -3.12 13.10
CA GLU A 78 -0.32 -3.29 14.54
C GLU A 78 -0.56 -1.95 15.26
N ALA A 79 0.05 -0.87 14.76
CA ALA A 79 -0.05 0.45 15.38
C ALA A 79 -1.22 1.31 14.87
N ILE A 80 -1.79 0.99 13.70
CA ILE A 80 -2.90 1.74 13.10
C ILE A 80 -4.13 0.83 13.03
N GLU A 81 -5.17 1.21 13.77
CA GLU A 81 -6.47 0.56 13.65
C GLU A 81 -7.04 0.76 12.24
N SER A 82 -7.22 -0.34 11.51
CA SER A 82 -7.85 -0.31 10.20
C SER A 82 -9.31 0.13 10.33
N PRO A 83 -9.82 1.01 9.45
CA PRO A 83 -11.23 1.39 9.47
C PRO A 83 -12.15 0.18 9.32
N THR A 84 -13.38 0.32 9.85
CA THR A 84 -14.43 -0.67 9.59
C THR A 84 -14.59 -0.84 8.08
N GLY A 85 -14.64 -2.10 7.62
CA GLY A 85 -14.76 -2.38 6.19
C GLY A 85 -13.46 -2.24 5.39
N VAL A 86 -12.30 -2.01 6.00
CA VAL A 86 -11.00 -2.06 5.32
C VAL A 86 -10.21 -3.30 5.75
N GLY A 87 -9.63 -4.00 4.78
CA GLY A 87 -8.74 -5.14 4.94
C GLY A 87 -7.36 -4.84 4.38
N ALA A 88 -6.36 -5.54 4.90
CA ALA A 88 -5.00 -5.48 4.39
C ALA A 88 -4.43 -6.90 4.37
N THR A 89 -3.72 -7.23 3.30
CA THR A 89 -3.04 -8.51 3.11
C THR A 89 -1.61 -8.25 2.67
N GLU A 90 -0.66 -8.96 3.26
CA GLU A 90 0.75 -8.86 2.86
C GLU A 90 0.96 -9.38 1.45
N VAL A 91 1.79 -8.66 0.70
CA VAL A 91 2.25 -9.06 -0.64
C VAL A 91 3.76 -9.02 -0.66
N MET A 92 4.40 -10.07 -1.12
CA MET A 92 5.84 -10.11 -1.34
C MET A 92 6.15 -10.68 -2.72
N GLY A 93 7.34 -10.39 -3.24
CA GLY A 93 7.76 -10.99 -4.50
C GLY A 93 8.94 -10.27 -5.14
N THR A 94 9.11 -10.50 -6.43
CA THR A 94 10.20 -9.96 -7.24
C THR A 94 9.73 -8.81 -8.11
N VAL A 95 10.64 -7.92 -8.47
CA VAL A 95 10.40 -6.91 -9.51
C VAL A 95 10.35 -7.57 -10.88
N ASP A 96 11.21 -8.58 -11.10
CA ASP A 96 11.20 -9.42 -12.29
C ASP A 96 10.02 -10.40 -12.27
N ALA A 97 9.63 -10.87 -13.46
CA ALA A 97 8.55 -11.85 -13.60
C ALA A 97 8.90 -13.16 -12.89
N LEU A 98 7.94 -13.69 -12.11
CA LEU A 98 8.07 -15.01 -11.50
C LEU A 98 7.99 -16.11 -12.59
N PRO A 99 8.63 -17.27 -12.37
CA PRO A 99 8.56 -18.39 -13.31
C PRO A 99 7.11 -18.85 -13.56
N GLU A 100 6.85 -19.34 -14.77
CA GLU A 100 5.57 -19.95 -15.11
C GLU A 100 5.31 -21.16 -14.19
N GLY A 101 4.18 -21.15 -13.48
CA GLY A 101 3.81 -22.19 -12.51
C GLY A 101 4.23 -21.94 -11.06
N PHE A 102 4.83 -20.79 -10.74
CA PHE A 102 5.07 -20.41 -9.34
C PHE A 102 3.75 -20.24 -8.57
N ILE A 103 3.66 -20.79 -7.36
CA ILE A 103 2.47 -20.70 -6.51
C ILE A 103 2.36 -19.28 -5.96
N GLN A 104 1.30 -18.56 -6.35
CA GLN A 104 1.16 -17.13 -6.04
C GLN A 104 0.38 -16.81 -4.75
N GLY A 105 -0.07 -17.83 -4.02
CA GLY A 105 -0.74 -17.66 -2.74
C GLY A 105 -0.33 -18.78 -1.79
N PHE A 106 0.15 -18.41 -0.61
CA PHE A 106 0.44 -19.36 0.47
C PHE A 106 -0.58 -19.12 1.58
N GLU A 107 -1.49 -20.07 1.73
CA GLU A 107 -2.37 -20.19 2.90
C GLU A 107 -1.72 -21.17 3.88
N ASP A 108 -0.57 -20.81 4.45
CA ASP A 108 -0.02 -21.60 5.56
C ASP A 108 -0.70 -21.15 6.86
N ASP A 109 -1.41 -22.10 7.48
CA ASP A 109 -1.99 -22.05 8.83
C ASP A 109 -2.96 -20.90 9.16
N GLY A 110 -4.13 -20.93 8.51
CA GLY A 110 -5.41 -20.58 9.15
C GLY A 110 -5.67 -19.11 9.53
N ASP A 111 -4.67 -18.24 9.53
CA ASP A 111 -4.81 -16.82 9.84
C ASP A 111 -3.80 -16.00 9.02
N ARG A 112 -4.32 -15.29 8.01
CA ARG A 112 -3.65 -14.28 7.16
C ARG A 112 -2.65 -14.85 6.14
N GLY A 113 -3.18 -15.34 5.03
CA GLY A 113 -2.38 -15.75 3.87
C GLY A 113 -1.56 -14.60 3.28
N CYS A 114 -0.30 -14.87 2.93
CA CYS A 114 0.56 -13.97 2.20
C CYS A 114 0.42 -14.22 0.69
N ILE A 115 0.41 -13.15 -0.11
CA ILE A 115 0.35 -13.25 -1.57
C ILE A 115 1.77 -13.11 -2.12
N ILE A 116 2.22 -14.10 -2.89
CA ILE A 116 3.50 -14.00 -3.61
C ILE A 116 3.24 -13.65 -5.07
N ARG A 117 3.73 -12.50 -5.53
CA ARG A 117 3.43 -12.01 -6.88
C ARG A 117 4.55 -11.12 -7.41
N ASP A 118 4.85 -11.23 -8.70
CA ASP A 118 5.74 -10.26 -9.33
C ASP A 118 5.11 -8.86 -9.36
N LEU A 119 5.93 -7.82 -9.28
CA LEU A 119 5.45 -6.45 -9.21
C LEU A 119 4.58 -6.09 -10.43
N GLY A 120 4.96 -6.56 -11.62
CA GLY A 120 4.21 -6.38 -12.86
C GLY A 120 2.76 -6.84 -12.76
N THR A 121 2.55 -8.07 -12.31
CA THR A 121 1.22 -8.67 -12.11
C THR A 121 0.48 -7.97 -10.98
N ALA A 122 1.15 -7.60 -9.88
CA ALA A 122 0.52 -6.90 -8.76
C ALA A 122 -0.06 -5.54 -9.18
N VAL A 123 0.71 -4.74 -9.93
CA VAL A 123 0.28 -3.43 -10.45
C VAL A 123 -0.88 -3.59 -11.45
N ARG A 124 -0.76 -4.51 -12.41
CA ARG A 124 -1.79 -4.72 -13.45
C ARG A 124 -3.10 -5.25 -12.88
N SER A 125 -3.01 -6.05 -11.81
CA SER A 125 -4.17 -6.66 -11.15
C SER A 125 -4.85 -5.75 -10.13
N LEU A 126 -4.31 -4.55 -9.87
CA LEU A 126 -4.88 -3.63 -8.89
C LEU A 126 -6.26 -3.14 -9.34
N ARG A 127 -7.31 -3.47 -8.60
CA ARG A 127 -8.70 -3.15 -8.95
C ARG A 127 -9.13 -1.82 -8.34
N PRO A 128 -10.26 -1.23 -8.81
CA PRO A 128 -10.89 -0.13 -8.08
C PRO A 128 -11.13 -0.51 -6.61
N ASN A 129 -11.13 0.49 -5.72
CA ASN A 129 -11.19 0.29 -4.26
C ASN A 129 -10.04 -0.57 -3.71
N GLN A 130 -8.85 -0.44 -4.30
CA GLN A 130 -7.64 -1.06 -3.77
C GLN A 130 -6.46 -0.11 -3.76
N ALA A 131 -5.53 -0.39 -2.87
CA ALA A 131 -4.21 0.22 -2.83
C ALA A 131 -3.14 -0.85 -2.71
N LEU A 132 -2.01 -0.64 -3.38
CA LEU A 132 -0.81 -1.45 -3.23
C LEU A 132 0.29 -0.57 -2.64
N LEU A 133 0.71 -0.87 -1.42
CA LEU A 133 1.90 -0.31 -0.82
C LEU A 133 3.10 -1.15 -1.25
N VAL A 134 4.14 -0.50 -1.75
CA VAL A 134 5.38 -1.16 -2.16
C VAL A 134 6.51 -0.61 -1.32
N THR A 135 7.17 -1.51 -0.59
CA THR A 135 8.34 -1.21 0.25
C THR A 135 9.54 -1.95 -0.30
N ALA A 136 10.60 -1.19 -0.59
CA ALA A 136 11.94 -1.75 -0.77
C ALA A 136 13.00 -0.66 -0.52
N HIS A 137 14.25 -1.07 -0.27
CA HIS A 137 15.37 -0.17 0.08
C HIS A 137 15.01 0.93 1.10
N HIS A 138 14.27 0.58 2.15
CA HIS A 138 13.88 1.48 3.24
C HIS A 138 12.91 2.61 2.87
N HIS A 139 12.25 2.53 1.72
CA HIS A 139 11.21 3.48 1.32
C HIS A 139 9.92 2.75 0.97
N THR A 140 8.79 3.38 1.27
CA THR A 140 7.46 2.90 0.92
C THR A 140 6.76 3.94 0.06
N THR A 141 6.23 3.50 -1.08
CA THR A 141 5.30 4.27 -1.90
C THR A 141 3.95 3.55 -1.98
N ALA A 142 2.92 4.25 -2.46
CA ALA A 142 1.61 3.65 -2.66
C ALA A 142 1.11 3.86 -4.08
N LEU A 143 0.54 2.80 -4.66
CA LEU A 143 -0.38 2.88 -5.77
C LEU A 143 -1.80 2.84 -5.24
N LEU A 144 -2.63 3.75 -5.70
CA LEU A 144 -4.01 3.93 -5.25
C LEU A 144 -4.91 3.85 -6.49
N ARG A 145 -5.97 3.06 -6.39
CA ARG A 145 -7.01 3.00 -7.41
C ARG A 145 -8.37 3.26 -6.74
N PRO A 146 -8.85 4.52 -6.77
CA PRO A 146 -10.12 4.92 -6.14
C PRO A 146 -11.32 4.17 -6.73
N ALA A 147 -12.50 4.34 -6.12
CA ALA A 147 -13.75 3.78 -6.66
C ALA A 147 -14.06 4.27 -8.09
N GLY A 148 -14.72 3.42 -8.89
CA GLY A 148 -15.21 3.73 -10.24
C GLY A 148 -14.57 2.84 -11.31
N GLU A 149 -15.38 2.42 -12.29
CA GLU A 149 -14.94 1.52 -13.39
C GLU A 149 -13.81 2.15 -14.23
N ASP A 150 -13.80 3.48 -14.38
CA ASP A 150 -12.76 4.25 -15.08
C ASP A 150 -11.75 4.92 -14.12
N SER A 151 -11.60 4.40 -12.90
CA SER A 151 -10.70 5.00 -11.92
C SER A 151 -9.23 4.98 -12.37
N ALA A 152 -8.66 6.17 -12.43
CA ALA A 152 -7.25 6.36 -12.74
C ALA A 152 -6.37 5.75 -11.64
N LEU A 153 -5.18 5.29 -12.04
CA LEU A 153 -4.15 4.85 -11.11
C LEU A 153 -3.39 6.08 -10.59
N TRP A 154 -3.14 6.13 -9.30
CA TRP A 154 -2.40 7.23 -8.67
C TRP A 154 -1.19 6.69 -7.94
N HIS A 155 -0.05 7.36 -8.06
CA HIS A 155 1.15 7.07 -7.29
C HIS A 155 1.39 8.13 -6.23
N PHE A 156 1.56 7.71 -4.98
CA PHE A 156 1.92 8.56 -3.87
C PHE A 156 3.34 8.25 -3.39
N ASP A 157 4.18 9.27 -3.40
CA ASP A 157 5.50 9.27 -2.76
C ASP A 157 5.52 10.27 -1.59
N PRO A 158 5.55 9.82 -0.32
CA PRO A 158 5.59 10.70 0.84
C PRO A 158 6.94 11.41 1.02
N MET A 159 8.03 10.90 0.43
CA MET A 159 9.36 11.53 0.55
C MET A 159 9.40 12.88 -0.16
N VAL A 160 8.84 12.93 -1.37
CA VAL A 160 8.67 14.19 -2.14
C VAL A 160 7.25 14.76 -2.02
N ALA A 161 6.40 14.13 -1.19
CA ALA A 161 4.97 14.43 -1.01
C ALA A 161 4.23 14.73 -2.32
N ARG A 162 4.41 13.83 -3.29
CA ARG A 162 3.81 13.95 -4.62
C ARG A 162 2.77 12.87 -4.82
N LEU A 163 1.57 13.29 -5.22
CA LEU A 163 0.53 12.41 -5.73
C LEU A 163 0.40 12.65 -7.23
N LEU A 164 0.69 11.63 -8.04
CA LEU A 164 0.74 11.70 -9.49
C LEU A 164 -0.32 10.78 -10.09
N ARG A 165 -1.16 11.32 -10.99
CA ARG A 165 -2.04 10.51 -11.82
C ARG A 165 -1.22 9.81 -12.91
N LEU A 166 -1.36 8.50 -13.01
CA LEU A 166 -0.69 7.67 -13.99
C LEU A 166 -1.64 7.34 -15.15
N ARG A 167 -1.08 7.26 -16.35
CA ARG A 167 -1.84 6.95 -17.57
C ARG A 167 -2.12 5.46 -17.70
N ASN A 168 -1.18 4.63 -17.23
CA ASN A 168 -1.25 3.18 -17.34
C ASN A 168 -0.38 2.48 -16.27
N PRO A 169 -0.53 1.16 -16.11
CA PRO A 169 0.32 0.33 -15.25
C PRO A 169 1.82 0.42 -15.56
N GLU A 170 2.21 0.58 -16.82
CA GLU A 170 3.62 0.65 -17.25
C GLU A 170 4.34 1.86 -16.67
N GLU A 171 3.68 3.02 -16.65
CA GLU A 171 4.19 4.23 -16.03
C GLU A 171 4.37 4.03 -14.51
N ALA A 172 3.44 3.31 -13.88
CA ALA A 172 3.53 2.94 -12.47
C ALA A 172 4.77 2.07 -12.19
N LEU A 173 4.99 1.05 -13.01
CA LEU A 173 6.12 0.13 -12.88
C LEU A 173 7.44 0.87 -13.08
N GLN A 174 7.56 1.70 -14.12
CA GLN A 174 8.75 2.53 -14.35
C GLN A 174 9.01 3.45 -13.15
N LEU A 175 7.97 4.05 -12.60
CA LEU A 175 8.12 4.99 -11.50
C LEU A 175 8.48 4.29 -10.17
N ILE A 176 7.90 3.12 -9.87
CA ILE A 176 8.26 2.34 -8.68
C ILE A 176 9.68 1.81 -8.79
N THR A 177 10.06 1.22 -9.93
CA THR A 177 11.41 0.65 -10.14
C THR A 177 12.52 1.71 -10.11
N THR A 178 12.22 2.95 -10.53
CA THR A 178 13.16 4.08 -10.41
C THR A 178 13.21 4.65 -8.99
N THR A 179 12.08 4.67 -8.28
CA THR A 179 12.00 5.14 -6.90
C THR A 179 12.61 4.14 -5.92
N ILE A 180 12.56 2.85 -6.25
CA ILE A 180 12.97 1.75 -5.37
C ILE A 180 13.77 0.70 -6.17
N PRO A 181 15.10 0.85 -6.30
CA PRO A 181 15.93 0.04 -7.18
C PRO A 181 16.29 -1.33 -6.58
N SER A 182 15.29 -2.17 -6.29
CA SER A 182 15.44 -3.51 -5.71
C SER A 182 15.07 -4.63 -6.70
N LYS A 183 15.54 -5.85 -6.43
CA LYS A 183 15.06 -7.07 -7.11
C LYS A 183 13.84 -7.68 -6.44
N GLU A 184 13.64 -7.38 -5.16
CA GLU A 184 12.58 -7.93 -4.31
C GLU A 184 11.80 -6.78 -3.66
N TYR A 185 10.53 -7.03 -3.40
CA TYR A 185 9.68 -6.08 -2.68
C TYR A 185 8.83 -6.79 -1.63
N ALA A 186 8.52 -6.04 -0.58
CA ALA A 186 7.48 -6.37 0.39
C ALA A 186 6.41 -5.28 0.33
N GLY A 187 5.17 -5.58 0.69
CA GLY A 187 4.07 -4.68 0.45
C GLY A 187 2.78 -5.07 1.15
N LEU A 188 1.78 -4.22 0.96
CA LEU A 188 0.42 -4.46 1.44
C LEU A 188 -0.57 -4.19 0.32
N LEU A 189 -1.44 -5.16 0.07
CA LEU A 189 -2.68 -4.94 -0.65
C LEU A 189 -3.74 -4.51 0.36
N VAL A 190 -4.16 -3.25 0.28
CA VAL A 190 -5.25 -2.69 1.10
C VAL A 190 -6.52 -2.64 0.25
N TYR A 191 -7.64 -3.08 0.79
CA TYR A 191 -8.89 -3.26 0.04
C TYR A 191 -10.13 -3.05 0.92
N GLN A 192 -11.27 -2.79 0.29
CA GLN A 192 -12.56 -2.74 0.98
C GLN A 192 -13.11 -4.16 1.23
N LYS A 193 -13.41 -4.51 2.49
CA LYS A 193 -14.07 -5.75 2.92
C LYS A 193 -15.52 -5.72 2.43
N GLY A 194 -15.82 -6.56 1.44
CA GLY A 194 -17.13 -6.60 0.76
C GLY A 194 -16.98 -6.90 -0.73
N ASP A 195 -15.87 -6.49 -1.33
CA ASP A 195 -15.48 -6.81 -2.71
C ASP A 195 -14.80 -8.19 -2.85
N ALA A 196 -14.88 -9.04 -1.82
CA ALA A 196 -14.28 -10.37 -1.75
C ALA A 196 -14.89 -11.43 -2.70
N ARG A 197 -15.63 -11.01 -3.74
CA ARG A 197 -15.97 -11.88 -4.87
C ARG A 197 -14.85 -11.88 -5.91
N SER A 198 -13.68 -12.39 -5.54
CA SER A 198 -12.78 -13.18 -6.40
C SER A 198 -11.38 -13.28 -5.79
N THR A 199 -11.26 -14.05 -4.72
CA THR A 199 -10.16 -15.02 -4.66
C THR A 199 -10.45 -16.06 -5.76
N PRO A 200 -9.62 -16.22 -6.80
CA PRO A 200 -9.71 -17.40 -7.64
C PRO A 200 -9.17 -18.56 -6.81
N GLY A 201 -10.05 -19.49 -6.40
CA GLY A 201 -9.60 -20.76 -5.84
C GLY A 201 -10.28 -21.29 -4.58
N SER A 202 -11.54 -20.95 -4.28
CA SER A 202 -12.36 -21.89 -3.50
C SER A 202 -12.77 -23.04 -4.41
N LEU A 203 -11.83 -23.95 -4.69
CA LEU A 203 -12.18 -25.26 -5.22
C LEU A 203 -12.94 -26.01 -4.15
N SER A 204 -14.19 -26.29 -4.47
CA SER A 204 -15.03 -27.26 -3.78
C SER A 204 -14.27 -28.57 -3.58
N THR A 205 -13.86 -28.84 -2.35
CA THR A 205 -13.76 -30.21 -1.84
C THR A 205 -15.08 -30.42 -1.09
N GLY A 206 -16.11 -30.93 -1.74
CA GLY A 206 -16.11 -32.33 -2.13
C GLY A 206 -16.18 -33.16 -0.86
N ARG A 207 -17.39 -33.32 -0.31
CA ARG A 207 -17.69 -34.37 0.66
C ARG A 207 -17.18 -35.69 0.09
N LEU A 208 -16.21 -36.31 0.74
CA LEU A 208 -15.99 -37.74 0.63
C LEU A 208 -15.64 -38.33 2.00
N ARG A 209 -16.69 -38.95 2.57
CA ARG A 209 -16.80 -39.90 3.69
C ARG A 209 -16.53 -39.39 5.09
#